data_AF-A0A7K2LSG4-F1
#
_entry.id   AF-A0A7K2LSG4-F1
#
_cell.length_a   1.000
_cell.length_b   1.000
_cell.length_c   1.000
_cell.angle_alpha   90.00
_cell.angle_beta   90.00
_cell.angle_gamma   90.00
#
_symmetry.space_group_name_H-M   'P 1'
#
loop_
_entity.id
_entity.type
_entity.pdbx_description
1 polymer ?
#
loop_
_entity_poly.entity_id
_entity_poly.type
_entity_poly.pdbx_seq_one_letter_code
_entity_poly.pdbx_strand_id
1 'polypeptide(L)'
;MKSLHRKVLRTAAVTSALLVATLCAVPAANASSPDGPIGRGEAMDRAWSWIAEQVPYSQSGCHENQFGCYRPDCSGYVSMAWHLSSSLTTWSLWDVTFDIPADDLQPGDALLRDSGGVDHVALFVRWADPEHTRPVVREEYDFGHVAEEHVWNDGLRGFSPRRYNALDDLVPYGTIAAKYDSMGGAGSVLGQPIRG
;
A
#
# COMPACT_ATOMS: atom_id res chain seq x y z
N MET A 1 -57.31 -44.19 -49.71
CA MET A 1 -56.36 -43.64 -50.71
C MET A 1 -55.71 -42.39 -50.15
N LYS A 2 -54.36 -42.39 -50.14
CA LYS A 2 -53.43 -41.26 -50.01
C LYS A 2 -53.45 -40.44 -48.70
N SER A 3 -52.56 -40.93 -47.81
CA SER A 3 -51.82 -40.18 -46.78
C SER A 3 -51.38 -38.79 -47.25
N LEU A 4 -51.56 -37.78 -46.39
CA LEU A 4 -50.77 -36.55 -46.42
C LEU A 4 -50.23 -36.26 -45.02
N HIS A 5 -48.95 -36.58 -44.84
CA HIS A 5 -48.13 -36.15 -43.73
C HIS A 5 -47.90 -34.63 -43.84
N ARG A 6 -48.49 -33.83 -42.95
CA ARG A 6 -48.01 -32.47 -42.68
C ARG A 6 -47.01 -32.53 -41.54
N LYS A 7 -45.72 -32.52 -41.89
CA LYS A 7 -44.64 -32.20 -40.94
C LYS A 7 -44.82 -30.74 -40.52
N VAL A 8 -45.29 -30.52 -39.29
CA VAL A 8 -45.28 -29.20 -38.67
C VAL A 8 -43.85 -28.91 -38.24
N LEU A 9 -43.15 -28.07 -39.00
CA LEU A 9 -41.83 -27.56 -38.65
C LEU A 9 -42.02 -26.59 -37.48
N ARG A 10 -41.62 -27.00 -36.27
CA ARG A 10 -41.54 -26.10 -35.12
C ARG A 10 -40.26 -25.29 -35.25
N THR A 11 -40.35 -24.05 -35.73
CA THR A 11 -39.27 -23.07 -35.60
C THR A 11 -39.14 -22.70 -34.12
N ALA A 12 -38.11 -23.23 -33.46
CA ALA A 12 -37.69 -22.72 -32.16
C ALA A 12 -37.00 -21.38 -32.39
N ALA A 13 -37.66 -20.28 -32.05
CA ALA A 13 -37.02 -18.98 -31.96
C ALA A 13 -36.10 -19.00 -30.72
N VAL A 14 -34.80 -19.13 -30.94
CA VAL A 14 -33.80 -18.92 -29.89
C VAL A 14 -33.63 -17.42 -29.74
N THR A 15 -34.32 -16.82 -28.77
CA THR A 15 -34.07 -15.43 -28.38
C THR A 15 -32.83 -15.41 -27.49
N SER A 16 -31.69 -15.04 -28.08
CA SER A 16 -30.48 -14.73 -27.31
C SER A 16 -30.73 -13.51 -26.44
N ALA A 17 -30.88 -13.70 -25.14
CA ALA A 17 -30.82 -12.60 -24.18
C ALA A 17 -29.36 -12.12 -24.10
N LEU A 18 -29.07 -10.95 -24.68
CA LEU A 18 -27.82 -10.26 -24.40
C LEU A 18 -27.85 -9.83 -22.92
N LEU A 19 -27.09 -10.52 -22.09
CA LEU A 19 -26.77 -10.04 -20.75
C LEU A 19 -25.78 -8.88 -20.93
N VAL A 20 -26.28 -7.64 -20.99
CA VAL A 20 -25.42 -6.46 -20.90
C VAL A 20 -25.01 -6.37 -19.43
N ALA A 21 -23.87 -6.96 -19.09
CA ALA A 21 -23.21 -6.71 -17.83
C ALA A 21 -22.71 -5.26 -17.89
N THR A 22 -23.47 -4.33 -17.33
CA THR A 22 -22.96 -3.01 -16.96
C THR A 22 -21.89 -3.24 -15.89
N LEU A 23 -20.63 -3.28 -16.31
CA LEU A 23 -19.51 -3.02 -15.42
C LEU A 23 -19.74 -1.62 -14.86
N CYS A 24 -20.25 -1.54 -13.63
CA CYS A 24 -20.03 -0.36 -12.82
C CYS A 24 -18.50 -0.24 -12.70
N ALA A 25 -17.90 0.64 -13.50
CA ALA A 25 -16.57 1.12 -13.20
C ALA A 25 -16.66 1.70 -11.80
N VAL A 26 -16.15 0.95 -10.82
CA VAL A 26 -15.75 1.53 -9.54
C VAL A 26 -14.88 2.73 -9.94
N PRO A 27 -15.22 3.97 -9.52
CA PRO A 27 -14.33 5.09 -9.79
C PRO A 27 -12.95 4.64 -9.33
N ALA A 28 -11.93 4.76 -10.19
CA ALA A 28 -10.57 4.69 -9.69
C ALA A 28 -10.52 5.65 -8.51
N ALA A 29 -10.21 5.12 -7.32
CA ALA A 29 -10.04 5.93 -6.12
C ALA A 29 -9.26 7.18 -6.54
N ASN A 30 -9.75 8.37 -6.17
CA ASN A 30 -9.12 9.64 -6.59
C ASN A 30 -7.64 9.54 -6.25
N ALA A 31 -6.80 9.31 -7.26
CA ALA A 31 -5.37 9.17 -7.04
C ALA A 31 -4.88 10.47 -6.42
N SER A 32 -4.09 10.37 -5.35
CA SER A 32 -3.45 11.52 -4.74
C SER A 32 -2.65 12.31 -5.78
N SER A 33 -2.41 13.59 -5.50
CA SER A 33 -1.44 14.39 -6.25
C SER A 33 -0.05 14.26 -5.62
N PRO A 34 1.04 14.39 -6.40
CA PRO A 34 2.38 14.41 -5.82
C PRO A 34 2.53 15.43 -4.69
N ASP A 35 3.21 15.03 -3.61
CA ASP A 35 3.44 15.82 -2.38
C ASP A 35 2.16 16.31 -1.66
N GLY A 36 0.99 15.82 -2.07
CA GLY A 36 -0.30 16.22 -1.52
C GLY A 36 -0.88 15.18 -0.55
N PRO A 37 -2.11 15.43 -0.07
CA PRO A 37 -2.85 14.47 0.73
C PRO A 37 -2.96 13.11 0.02
N ILE A 38 -2.53 12.06 0.71
CA ILE A 38 -2.63 10.67 0.25
C ILE A 38 -3.26 9.82 1.34
N GLY A 39 -4.23 8.98 0.96
CA GLY A 39 -4.83 8.02 1.89
C GLY A 39 -3.89 6.86 2.18
N ARG A 40 -3.92 6.32 3.41
CA ARG A 40 -3.13 5.13 3.79
C ARG A 40 -3.32 3.95 2.83
N GLY A 41 -4.55 3.76 2.35
CA GLY A 41 -4.90 2.75 1.35
C GLY A 41 -4.01 2.80 0.12
N GLU A 42 -3.98 3.98 -0.51
CA GLU A 42 -3.14 4.23 -1.66
C GLU A 42 -1.66 4.04 -1.32
N ALA A 43 -1.19 4.58 -0.19
CA ALA A 43 0.21 4.46 0.18
C ALA A 43 0.67 2.99 0.34
N MET A 44 -0.17 2.14 0.94
CA MET A 44 0.16 0.72 1.08
C MET A 44 -0.02 -0.07 -0.22
N ASP A 45 -0.94 0.31 -1.10
CA ASP A 45 -1.08 -0.31 -2.42
C ASP A 45 0.13 0.04 -3.32
N ARG A 46 0.60 1.28 -3.26
CA ARG A 46 1.85 1.74 -3.88
C ARG A 46 3.04 0.93 -3.36
N ALA A 47 3.20 0.85 -2.04
CA ALA A 47 4.23 0.03 -1.39
C ALA A 47 4.16 -1.46 -1.79
N TRP A 48 2.95 -2.02 -1.93
CA TRP A 48 2.77 -3.41 -2.34
C TRP A 48 3.19 -3.68 -3.78
N SER A 49 2.88 -2.76 -4.71
CA SER A 49 3.23 -2.94 -6.13
C SER A 49 4.73 -3.22 -6.33
N TRP A 50 5.54 -2.52 -5.56
CA TRP A 50 6.99 -2.60 -5.59
C TRP A 50 7.54 -3.91 -5.01
N ILE A 51 6.91 -4.45 -3.96
CA ILE A 51 7.21 -5.80 -3.44
C ILE A 51 6.78 -6.87 -4.45
N ALA A 52 5.59 -6.72 -5.03
CA ALA A 52 5.05 -7.68 -6.00
C ALA A 52 5.92 -7.78 -7.26
N GLU A 53 6.56 -6.67 -7.65
CA GLU A 53 7.52 -6.61 -8.76
C GLU A 53 8.91 -7.15 -8.39
N GLN A 54 9.17 -7.45 -7.11
CA GLN A 54 10.46 -7.95 -6.60
C GLN A 54 11.63 -7.01 -7.00
N VAL A 55 11.43 -5.71 -6.81
CA VAL A 55 12.40 -4.69 -7.21
C VAL A 55 13.71 -4.86 -6.42
N PRO A 56 14.87 -4.95 -7.09
CA PRO A 56 16.16 -5.12 -6.43
C PRO A 56 16.74 -3.78 -5.93
N TYR A 57 17.39 -3.82 -4.77
CA TYR A 57 18.02 -2.64 -4.18
C TYR A 57 19.15 -2.06 -5.05
N SER A 58 19.13 -0.75 -5.25
CA SER A 58 20.20 0.06 -5.83
C SER A 58 20.12 1.53 -5.36
N GLN A 59 21.23 2.06 -4.86
CA GLN A 59 21.38 3.49 -4.52
C GLN A 59 21.54 4.41 -5.75
N SER A 60 21.31 3.90 -6.95
CA SER A 60 21.47 4.64 -8.20
C SER A 60 20.38 4.28 -9.20
N GLY A 61 20.19 5.17 -10.17
CA GLY A 61 19.17 5.00 -11.19
C GLY A 61 17.77 5.15 -10.64
N CYS A 62 16.84 4.48 -11.30
CA CYS A 62 15.43 4.56 -11.03
C CYS A 62 14.76 3.26 -11.46
N HIS A 63 13.81 2.81 -10.64
CA HIS A 63 12.82 1.81 -11.00
C HIS A 63 11.55 2.54 -11.48
N GLU A 64 11.10 2.21 -12.68
CA GLU A 64 9.88 2.76 -13.30
C GLU A 64 8.73 1.77 -13.15
N ASN A 65 7.61 2.21 -12.59
CA ASN A 65 6.35 1.48 -12.61
C ASN A 65 5.16 2.43 -12.86
N GLN A 66 3.92 1.95 -12.68
CA GLN A 66 2.71 2.76 -12.89
C GLN A 66 2.62 4.01 -12.00
N PHE A 67 3.43 4.09 -10.95
CA PHE A 67 3.46 5.21 -10.00
C PHE A 67 4.57 6.22 -10.31
N GLY A 68 5.42 5.94 -11.30
CA GLY A 68 6.47 6.84 -11.76
C GLY A 68 7.87 6.23 -11.60
N CYS A 69 8.86 7.11 -11.52
CA CYS A 69 10.26 6.78 -11.51
C CYS A 69 10.87 7.15 -10.15
N TYR A 70 11.26 6.15 -9.35
CA TYR A 70 11.91 6.37 -8.05
C TYR A 70 13.17 5.52 -7.89
N ARG A 71 14.15 6.01 -7.15
CA ARG A 71 15.36 5.26 -6.80
C ARG A 71 14.98 4.01 -6.00
N PRO A 72 15.45 2.81 -6.38
CA PRO A 72 15.13 1.58 -5.66
C PRO A 72 16.04 1.40 -4.44
N ASP A 73 15.96 2.31 -3.48
CA ASP A 73 16.55 2.16 -2.16
C ASP A 73 15.52 2.46 -1.06
N CYS A 74 15.94 2.38 0.21
CA CYS A 74 15.05 2.55 1.36
C CYS A 74 14.20 3.82 1.30
N SER A 75 14.82 4.96 1.03
CA SER A 75 14.15 6.26 1.02
C SER A 75 13.40 6.54 -0.28
N GLY A 76 13.87 6.03 -1.42
CA GLY A 76 13.13 6.09 -2.68
C GLY A 76 11.88 5.21 -2.67
N TYR A 77 11.93 4.03 -2.05
CA TYR A 77 10.78 3.16 -1.80
C TYR A 77 9.68 3.87 -0.99
N VAL A 78 10.04 4.49 0.14
CA VAL A 78 9.07 5.24 0.97
C VAL A 78 8.57 6.50 0.25
N SER A 79 9.44 7.18 -0.52
CA SER A 79 9.03 8.32 -1.36
C SER A 79 7.98 7.90 -2.39
N MET A 80 8.13 6.74 -3.01
CA MET A 80 7.14 6.19 -3.94
C MET A 80 5.83 5.85 -3.22
N ALA A 81 5.91 5.22 -2.05
CA ALA A 81 4.73 4.85 -1.26
C ALA A 81 3.92 6.09 -0.88
N TRP A 82 4.56 7.21 -0.53
CA TRP A 82 3.87 8.46 -0.18
C TRP A 82 3.54 9.37 -1.37
N HIS A 83 3.78 8.92 -2.60
CA HIS A 83 3.58 9.74 -3.80
C HIS A 83 4.32 11.08 -3.75
N LEU A 84 5.57 11.08 -3.26
CA LEU A 84 6.38 12.29 -3.32
C LEU A 84 6.78 12.59 -4.77
N SER A 85 6.99 13.85 -5.12
CA SER A 85 7.38 14.25 -6.48
C SER A 85 8.81 13.81 -6.87
N SER A 86 9.61 13.39 -5.89
CA SER A 86 10.98 12.92 -6.11
C SER A 86 11.40 11.87 -5.07
N SER A 87 12.45 11.11 -5.37
CA SER A 87 13.07 10.20 -4.40
C SER A 87 13.93 10.97 -3.41
N LEU A 88 13.34 11.30 -2.27
CA LEU A 88 14.05 11.92 -1.16
C LEU A 88 15.16 11.01 -0.64
N THR A 89 16.07 11.61 0.11
CA THR A 89 17.07 10.91 0.92
C THR A 89 16.50 10.66 2.31
N THR A 90 17.07 9.71 3.06
CA THR A 90 16.74 9.48 4.47
C THR A 90 16.78 10.78 5.29
N TRP A 91 17.75 11.65 5.03
CA TRP A 91 17.89 12.96 5.66
C TRP A 91 16.77 13.95 5.32
N SER A 92 16.31 13.99 4.07
CA SER A 92 15.24 14.91 3.64
C SER A 92 13.83 14.39 3.95
N LEU A 93 13.67 13.10 4.27
CA LEU A 93 12.40 12.56 4.77
C LEU A 93 11.99 13.16 6.12
N TRP A 94 12.93 13.66 6.92
CA TRP A 94 12.62 14.36 8.17
C TRP A 94 11.86 15.67 7.94
N ASP A 95 12.07 16.34 6.80
CA ASP A 95 11.44 17.63 6.48
C ASP A 95 9.97 17.49 6.08
N VAL A 96 9.56 16.30 5.64
CA VAL A 96 8.19 16.00 5.19
C VAL A 96 7.39 15.15 6.19
N THR A 97 7.96 14.89 7.36
CA THR A 97 7.33 14.09 8.41
C THR A 97 7.27 14.82 9.74
N PHE A 98 6.52 14.28 10.68
CA PHE A 98 6.54 14.66 12.09
C PHE A 98 6.63 13.41 13.00
N ASP A 99 7.15 13.60 14.22
CA ASP A 99 7.24 12.53 15.22
C ASP A 99 5.86 12.13 15.72
N ILE A 100 5.67 10.82 15.87
CA ILE A 100 4.50 10.24 16.56
C ILE A 100 4.97 9.30 17.68
N PRO A 101 4.15 9.07 18.72
CA PRO A 101 4.37 7.97 19.65
C PRO A 101 4.44 6.61 18.93
N ALA A 102 5.16 5.64 19.49
CA ALA A 102 5.21 4.28 18.91
C ALA A 102 3.84 3.59 18.95
N ASP A 103 3.07 3.82 20.02
CA ASP A 103 1.69 3.31 20.17
C ASP A 103 0.73 3.91 19.14
N ASP A 104 1.14 5.01 18.50
CA ASP A 104 0.36 5.76 17.53
C ASP A 104 0.63 5.30 16.08
N LEU A 105 1.56 4.36 15.88
CA LEU A 105 1.92 3.80 14.58
C LEU A 105 0.73 3.13 13.90
N GLN A 106 0.55 3.51 12.64
CA GLN A 106 -0.48 3.00 11.74
C GLN A 106 0.11 2.65 10.37
N PRO A 107 -0.55 1.76 9.59
CA PRO A 107 -0.08 1.39 8.25
C PRO A 107 0.24 2.61 7.40
N GLY A 108 1.44 2.67 6.83
CA GLY A 108 1.90 3.78 6.00
C GLY A 108 2.69 4.85 6.76
N ASP A 109 2.79 4.77 8.08
CA ASP A 109 3.78 5.54 8.83
C ASP A 109 5.19 4.96 8.57
N ALA A 110 6.23 5.72 8.88
CA ALA A 110 7.62 5.30 8.72
C ALA A 110 8.30 5.03 10.06
N LEU A 111 9.25 4.11 10.03
CA LEU A 111 10.30 3.97 11.02
C LEU A 111 11.56 4.53 10.38
N LEU A 112 12.02 5.70 10.84
CA LEU A 112 13.10 6.49 10.21
C LEU A 112 14.30 6.64 11.14
N ARG A 113 15.52 6.50 10.61
CA ARG A 113 16.76 6.72 11.35
C ARG A 113 17.87 7.20 10.42
N ASP A 114 18.61 8.22 10.86
CA ASP A 114 19.78 8.80 10.17
C ASP A 114 20.96 9.06 11.15
N SER A 115 21.03 8.27 12.22
CA SER A 115 21.93 8.51 13.35
C SER A 115 22.65 7.25 13.80
N GLY A 116 23.85 7.44 14.37
CA GLY A 116 24.69 6.33 14.85
C GLY A 116 25.19 5.42 13.72
N GLY A 117 25.43 5.98 12.53
CA GLY A 117 25.92 5.26 11.35
C GLY A 117 24.86 4.43 10.62
N VAL A 118 23.57 4.67 10.90
CA VAL A 118 22.45 4.00 10.25
C VAL A 118 21.59 5.07 9.57
N ASP A 119 21.57 5.03 8.24
CA ASP A 119 20.69 5.84 7.39
C ASP A 119 19.69 4.92 6.70
N HIS A 120 18.53 4.73 7.33
CA HIS A 120 17.54 3.77 6.86
C HIS A 120 16.10 4.20 7.17
N VAL A 121 15.17 3.73 6.36
CA VAL A 121 13.74 3.93 6.57
C VAL A 121 12.96 2.69 6.12
N ALA A 122 11.91 2.37 6.86
CA ALA A 122 10.98 1.31 6.53
C ALA A 122 9.54 1.80 6.69
N LEU A 123 8.62 1.28 5.88
CA LEU A 123 7.21 1.60 5.98
C LEU A 123 6.53 0.62 6.96
N PHE A 124 5.94 1.13 8.03
CA PHE A 124 5.22 0.33 9.01
C PHE A 124 3.93 -0.22 8.40
N VAL A 125 3.68 -1.52 8.58
CA VAL A 125 2.46 -2.20 8.13
C VAL A 125 1.52 -2.44 9.31
N ARG A 126 2.05 -2.98 10.40
CA ARG A 126 1.32 -3.35 11.62
C ARG A 126 2.26 -3.85 12.70
N TRP A 127 1.74 -4.02 13.92
CA TRP A 127 2.39 -4.84 14.93
C TRP A 127 2.18 -6.34 14.66
N ALA A 128 3.20 -7.14 14.97
CA ALA A 128 3.13 -8.60 14.91
C ALA A 128 2.53 -9.22 16.19
N ASP A 129 2.44 -8.43 17.26
CA ASP A 129 2.07 -8.81 18.61
C ASP A 129 1.23 -7.71 19.30
N PRO A 130 0.32 -8.07 20.21
CA PRO A 130 -0.53 -7.11 20.91
C PRO A 130 0.25 -6.22 21.90
N GLU A 131 1.46 -6.61 22.29
CA GLU A 131 2.34 -5.80 23.12
C GLU A 131 3.06 -4.67 22.35
N HIS A 132 2.83 -4.56 21.03
CA HIS A 132 3.43 -3.54 20.17
C HIS A 132 4.97 -3.54 20.24
N THR A 133 5.60 -4.72 20.26
CA THR A 133 7.07 -4.82 20.37
C THR A 133 7.76 -5.21 19.08
N ARG A 134 7.05 -5.84 18.14
CA ARG A 134 7.64 -6.35 16.88
C ARG A 134 6.91 -5.77 15.67
N PRO A 135 7.46 -4.73 15.01
CA PRO A 135 6.80 -4.16 13.84
C PRO A 135 6.94 -5.12 12.65
N VAL A 136 5.88 -5.22 11.87
CA VAL A 136 5.91 -5.70 10.50
C VAL A 136 6.12 -4.51 9.60
N VAL A 137 7.15 -4.56 8.77
CA VAL A 137 7.53 -3.46 7.88
C VAL A 137 7.59 -3.91 6.44
N ARG A 138 7.56 -2.94 5.53
CA ARG A 138 7.94 -3.09 4.14
C ARG A 138 9.14 -2.20 3.83
N GLU A 139 10.14 -2.75 3.17
CA GLU A 139 11.38 -2.02 2.91
C GLU A 139 12.21 -2.58 1.75
N GLU A 140 13.01 -1.70 1.18
CA GLU A 140 14.21 -2.03 0.41
C GLU A 140 15.43 -1.70 1.27
N TYR A 141 16.17 -2.72 1.72
CA TYR A 141 17.10 -2.52 2.84
C TYR A 141 18.57 -2.74 2.53
N ASP A 142 18.93 -3.57 1.55
CA ASP A 142 20.34 -3.82 1.24
C ASP A 142 20.57 -4.43 -0.16
N PHE A 143 21.79 -4.27 -0.67
CA PHE A 143 22.23 -4.82 -1.94
C PHE A 143 22.10 -6.35 -1.97
N GLY A 144 21.66 -6.88 -3.10
CA GLY A 144 21.43 -8.33 -3.28
C GLY A 144 20.09 -8.81 -2.74
N HIS A 145 19.29 -7.92 -2.15
CA HIS A 145 17.92 -8.17 -1.74
C HIS A 145 16.92 -7.42 -2.62
N VAL A 146 15.68 -7.87 -2.56
CA VAL A 146 14.52 -7.23 -3.21
C VAL A 146 13.64 -6.62 -2.13
N ALA A 147 12.75 -5.71 -2.52
CA ALA A 147 11.72 -5.18 -1.62
C ALA A 147 10.89 -6.31 -0.99
N GLU A 148 10.71 -6.28 0.32
CA GLU A 148 9.98 -7.32 1.04
C GLU A 148 9.13 -6.80 2.22
N GLU A 149 8.20 -7.64 2.68
CA GLU A 149 7.45 -7.45 3.93
C GLU A 149 7.94 -8.49 4.96
N HIS A 150 8.39 -8.04 6.13
CA HIS A 150 8.84 -8.95 7.19
C HIS A 150 8.71 -8.36 8.60
N VAL A 151 9.01 -9.17 9.61
CA VAL A 151 8.93 -8.80 11.02
C VAL A 151 10.31 -8.43 11.55
N TRP A 152 10.44 -7.27 12.19
CA TRP A 152 11.61 -6.97 13.02
C TRP A 152 11.42 -7.58 14.41
N ASN A 153 12.27 -8.54 14.76
CA ASN A 153 12.12 -9.33 16.00
C ASN A 153 12.69 -8.63 17.25
N ASP A 154 13.47 -7.57 17.06
CA ASP A 154 14.17 -6.77 18.06
C ASP A 154 13.60 -5.34 18.16
N GLY A 155 12.37 -5.16 17.70
CA GLY A 155 11.57 -3.95 17.84
C GLY A 155 12.08 -2.76 17.04
N LEU A 156 11.90 -1.55 17.60
CA LEU A 156 12.19 -0.32 16.86
C LEU A 156 13.69 -0.02 16.72
N ARG A 157 14.58 -0.60 17.53
CA ARG A 157 16.05 -0.48 17.40
C ARG A 157 16.57 0.96 17.22
N GLY A 158 15.94 1.91 17.90
CA GLY A 158 16.28 3.34 17.82
C GLY A 158 15.79 4.06 16.56
N PHE A 159 14.92 3.45 15.76
CA PHE A 159 14.18 4.15 14.72
C PHE A 159 13.06 4.99 15.33
N SER A 160 12.92 6.21 14.82
CA SER A 160 11.85 7.13 15.22
C SER A 160 10.58 6.80 14.44
N PRO A 161 9.43 6.62 15.12
CA PRO A 161 8.12 6.60 14.48
C PRO A 161 7.79 7.97 13.88
N ARG A 162 7.54 8.02 12.57
CA ARG A 162 7.32 9.24 11.81
C ARG A 162 6.08 9.12 10.95
N ARG A 163 5.26 10.18 10.90
CA ARG A 163 4.11 10.27 10.00
C ARG A 163 4.37 11.31 8.92
N TYR A 164 4.06 10.97 7.67
CA TYR A 164 4.11 11.92 6.56
C TYR A 164 3.08 13.03 6.78
N ASN A 165 3.47 14.29 6.56
CA ASN A 165 2.67 15.47 6.86
C ASN A 165 1.32 15.49 6.14
N ALA A 166 1.23 14.85 4.96
CA ALA A 166 0.01 14.77 4.17
C ALA A 166 -0.56 13.34 4.10
N LEU A 167 -0.21 12.47 5.05
CA LEU A 167 -0.87 11.17 5.17
C LEU A 167 -2.25 11.38 5.80
N ASP A 168 -3.29 11.23 4.99
CA ASP A 168 -4.66 11.56 5.37
C ASP A 168 -5.39 10.33 5.95
N ASP A 169 -5.73 10.44 7.24
CA ASP A 169 -6.50 9.45 8.01
C ASP A 169 -8.02 9.52 7.76
N LEU A 170 -8.50 10.67 7.25
CA LEU A 170 -9.91 10.98 6.96
C LEU A 170 -10.31 10.69 5.52
N VAL A 171 -9.37 10.19 4.71
CA VAL A 171 -9.66 9.42 3.50
C VAL A 171 -9.55 7.93 3.86
N PRO A 172 -10.55 7.33 4.55
CA PRO A 172 -10.85 5.94 4.26
C PRO A 172 -11.16 5.91 2.75
N TYR A 173 -10.75 4.91 2.00
CA TYR A 173 -11.64 3.79 1.79
C TYR A 173 -10.97 2.81 0.83
N GLY A 174 -11.03 1.53 1.18
CA GLY A 174 -10.58 0.43 0.34
C GLY A 174 -10.21 -0.80 1.17
N THR A 175 -9.31 -1.59 0.61
CA THR A 175 -8.74 -2.83 1.16
C THR A 175 -8.17 -2.69 2.56
N ILE A 176 -7.65 -1.51 2.95
CA ILE A 176 -7.11 -1.31 4.31
C ILE A 176 -8.20 -1.30 5.38
N ALA A 177 -9.37 -0.69 5.17
CA ALA A 177 -10.44 -0.76 6.17
C ALA A 177 -10.90 -2.21 6.37
N ALA A 178 -11.09 -2.95 5.28
CA ALA A 178 -11.39 -4.38 5.34
C ALA A 178 -10.26 -5.19 6.00
N LYS A 179 -8.98 -4.86 5.74
CA LYS A 179 -7.82 -5.50 6.37
C LYS A 179 -7.78 -5.16 7.87
N TYR A 180 -8.00 -3.91 8.23
CA TYR A 180 -8.06 -3.40 9.60
C TYR A 180 -9.19 -4.09 10.38
N ASP A 181 -10.40 -4.15 9.82
CA ASP A 181 -11.54 -4.88 10.38
C ASP A 181 -11.22 -6.38 10.51
N SER A 182 -10.58 -6.99 9.50
CA SER A 182 -10.15 -8.40 9.54
C SER A 182 -9.09 -8.67 10.61
N MET A 183 -8.34 -7.64 11.03
CA MET A 183 -7.37 -7.72 12.12
C MET A 183 -8.02 -7.48 13.49
N GLY A 184 -9.33 -7.20 13.56
CA GLY A 184 -10.06 -6.91 14.80
C GLY A 184 -10.44 -5.43 14.99
N GLY A 185 -10.23 -4.60 13.97
CA GLY A 185 -10.54 -3.18 13.98
C GLY A 185 -9.90 -2.46 15.18
N ALA A 186 -10.72 -1.72 15.92
CA ALA A 186 -10.28 -1.03 17.14
C ALA A 186 -9.72 -1.93 18.24
N GLY A 187 -10.12 -3.21 18.27
CA GLY A 187 -9.59 -4.22 19.18
C GLY A 187 -8.39 -4.98 18.61
N SER A 188 -7.90 -4.59 17.43
CA SER A 188 -6.72 -5.19 16.82
C SER A 188 -5.43 -4.67 17.46
N VAL A 189 -4.32 -5.32 17.09
CA VAL A 189 -2.95 -4.87 17.37
C VAL A 189 -2.59 -3.53 16.71
N LEU A 190 -3.49 -2.88 15.97
CA LEU A 190 -3.29 -1.54 15.44
C LEU A 190 -3.98 -0.45 16.27
N GLY A 191 -4.86 -0.83 17.22
CA GLY A 191 -5.64 0.15 17.99
C GLY A 191 -6.57 1.00 17.12
N GLN A 192 -7.15 2.06 17.67
CA GLN A 192 -8.01 3.00 16.92
C GLN A 192 -7.19 3.82 15.92
N PRO A 193 -7.74 4.19 14.74
CA PRO A 193 -7.07 5.15 13.88
C PRO A 193 -6.93 6.48 14.60
N ILE A 194 -5.73 7.03 14.56
CA ILE A 194 -5.47 8.35 15.11
C ILE A 194 -5.97 9.36 14.11
N ARG A 195 -6.69 10.37 14.60
CA ARG A 195 -7.12 11.49 13.78
C ARG A 195 -5.94 12.44 13.67
N GLY A 196 -5.42 12.62 12.46
CA GLY A 196 -4.60 13.78 12.11
C GLY A 196 -5.29 15.10 12.42
#